data_AF-A0A9J6D5Z2-F1
#
_entry.id   AF-A0A9J6D5Z2-F1
#
_cell.length_a   1.000
_cell.length_b   1.000
_cell.length_c   1.000
_cell.angle_alpha   90.00
_cell.angle_beta   90.00
_cell.angle_gamma   90.00
#
_symmetry.space_group_name_H-M   'P 1'
#
loop_
_entity.id
_entity.type
_entity.pdbx_description
1 polymer ?
#
loop_
_entity_poly.entity_id
_entity_poly.type
_entity_poly.pdbx_seq_one_letter_code
_entity_poly.pdbx_strand_id
1 'polypeptide(L)'
;MTIVGWDAAVVIVAAVAVMALVFRALSSRIPYSGGSPCCRRLVRCSWLASVSSPRRGICGAASVLVFDDEVAFCGFCHVLETYAFEHIGVLLWNQMLHVTSGKNLFTVLPEPAYRELHEIYPFPSNAATGILLGPVRFSRSAFKRTVLVLEYKKKYFDALASYDKHVFGFSRRRYLTSTLHEVGLDVRVATRNERNVCGYGGMQRGADGRLLLRWLFADDVQTAESLLYSLLASCSHDDEVDVVAGFYLRSTSTRPILDKVSSRELKPWRLVFTKREPLHSYGRVVCLTTV
;
A
#
# COMPACT_ATOMS: atom_id res chain seq x y z
N MET A 1 4.96 -20.04 8.47
CA MET A 1 4.62 -18.77 7.80
C MET A 1 5.51 -18.61 6.58
N THR A 2 5.12 -19.26 5.50
CA THR A 2 5.84 -19.25 4.22
C THR A 2 5.24 -18.14 3.34
N ILE A 3 5.81 -16.94 3.39
CA ILE A 3 5.45 -15.85 2.45
C ILE A 3 6.38 -15.99 1.24
N VAL A 4 6.00 -16.87 0.31
CA VAL A 4 6.72 -17.06 -0.96
C VAL A 4 5.92 -16.40 -2.08
N GLY A 5 6.50 -15.38 -2.71
CA GLY A 5 5.89 -14.70 -3.84
C GLY A 5 6.88 -13.86 -4.63
N TRP A 6 7.11 -14.26 -5.89
CA TRP A 6 7.81 -13.59 -7.01
C TRP A 6 9.28 -13.23 -6.77
N ASP A 7 10.19 -13.78 -7.58
CA ASP A 7 11.66 -13.53 -7.63
C ASP A 7 12.21 -12.67 -6.47
N ALA A 8 12.17 -13.25 -5.27
CA ALA A 8 12.24 -12.51 -4.02
C ALA A 8 13.63 -11.91 -3.76
N ALA A 9 14.66 -12.43 -4.42
CA ALA A 9 16.03 -11.97 -4.22
C ALA A 9 16.26 -10.54 -4.71
N VAL A 10 15.67 -10.14 -5.84
CA VAL A 10 15.88 -8.80 -6.41
C VAL A 10 14.99 -7.77 -5.72
N VAL A 11 13.75 -8.13 -5.37
CA VAL A 11 12.79 -7.24 -4.70
C VAL A 11 13.18 -6.99 -3.24
N ILE A 12 13.67 -7.99 -2.50
CA ILE A 12 14.12 -7.81 -1.11
C ILE A 12 15.39 -6.96 -1.08
N VAL A 13 16.36 -7.18 -1.97
CA VAL A 13 17.58 -6.36 -2.03
C VAL A 13 17.26 -4.93 -2.47
N ALA A 14 16.36 -4.74 -3.45
CA ALA A 14 15.94 -3.41 -3.89
C ALA A 14 15.10 -2.68 -2.84
N ALA A 15 14.14 -3.34 -2.17
CA ALA A 15 13.32 -2.73 -1.12
C ALA A 15 14.15 -2.42 0.12
N VAL A 16 15.07 -3.31 0.52
CA VAL A 16 16.02 -3.04 1.62
C VAL A 16 17.01 -1.94 1.22
N ALA A 17 17.51 -1.91 -0.02
CA ALA A 17 18.41 -0.85 -0.49
C ALA A 17 17.71 0.50 -0.63
N VAL A 18 16.48 0.56 -1.13
CA VAL A 18 15.67 1.77 -1.24
C VAL A 18 15.26 2.26 0.14
N MET A 19 14.81 1.37 1.04
CA MET A 19 14.49 1.74 2.42
C MET A 19 15.75 2.16 3.19
N ALA A 20 16.90 1.51 2.96
CA ALA A 20 18.19 1.91 3.53
C ALA A 20 18.71 3.22 2.94
N LEU A 21 18.46 3.52 1.66
CA LEU A 21 18.78 4.80 1.01
C LEU A 21 17.88 5.93 1.52
N VAL A 22 16.58 5.66 1.70
CA VAL A 22 15.65 6.57 2.36
C VAL A 22 16.09 6.81 3.80
N PHE A 23 16.49 5.76 4.53
CA PHE A 23 17.03 5.89 5.89
C PHE A 23 18.34 6.67 5.92
N ARG A 24 19.27 6.42 4.98
CA ARG A 24 20.54 7.16 4.85
C ARG A 24 20.32 8.62 4.48
N ALA A 25 19.41 8.93 3.56
CA ALA A 25 19.08 10.29 3.14
C ALA A 25 18.37 11.08 4.25
N LEU A 26 17.58 10.40 5.08
CA LEU A 26 16.98 10.98 6.29
C LEU A 26 18.00 11.16 7.42
N SER A 27 19.03 10.31 7.48
CA SER A 27 20.10 10.36 8.50
C SER A 27 21.26 11.31 8.14
N SER A 28 21.56 11.51 6.85
CA SER A 28 22.71 12.31 6.38
C SER A 28 22.46 13.82 6.33
N ARG A 29 21.24 14.28 6.64
CA ARG A 29 20.90 15.72 6.72
C ARG A 29 21.02 16.31 8.12
N ILE A 30 21.71 15.65 9.04
CA ILE A 30 21.98 16.18 10.38
C ILE A 30 23.46 16.53 10.49
N PRO A 31 23.87 17.80 10.29
CA PRO A 31 25.19 18.23 10.74
C PRO A 31 25.20 18.18 12.27
N TYR A 32 26.15 17.42 12.82
CA TYR A 32 26.49 17.47 14.24
C TYR A 32 27.11 18.85 14.51
N SER A 33 26.32 19.80 15.00
CA SER A 33 26.83 20.98 15.69
C SER A 33 26.41 20.91 17.15
N GLY A 34 27.40 20.79 18.03
CA GLY A 34 27.19 20.78 19.47
C GLY A 34 26.65 22.13 19.94
N GLY A 35 25.54 22.11 20.67
CA GLY A 35 25.00 23.30 21.33
C GLY A 35 23.50 23.24 21.64
N SER A 36 23.20 22.97 22.92
CA SER A 36 21.94 23.21 23.65
C SER A 36 20.63 22.48 23.28
N PRO A 37 19.78 22.15 24.30
CA PRO A 37 18.62 21.28 24.17
C PRO A 37 17.40 22.09 23.72
N CYS A 38 17.32 22.40 22.42
CA CYS A 38 16.06 22.78 21.81
C CYS A 38 15.53 21.56 21.07
N CYS A 39 14.48 20.94 21.63
CA CYS A 39 13.78 19.76 21.11
C CYS A 39 13.49 19.86 19.60
N ARG A 40 14.41 19.34 18.77
CA ARG A 40 14.13 18.98 17.38
C ARG A 40 13.64 17.53 17.39
N ARG A 41 12.31 17.36 17.36
CA ARG A 41 11.62 16.06 17.24
C ARG A 41 12.08 15.34 15.97
N LEU A 42 12.94 14.34 16.14
CA LEU A 42 13.14 13.27 15.18
C LEU A 42 11.81 12.54 14.94
N VAL A 43 11.53 12.24 13.67
CA VAL A 43 10.34 11.50 13.21
C VAL A 43 10.41 10.06 13.74
N ARG A 44 9.65 9.71 14.78
CA ARG A 44 9.49 8.33 15.28
C ARG A 44 8.54 7.49 14.40
N CYS A 45 8.74 7.42 13.08
CA CYS A 45 7.78 6.80 12.18
C CYS A 45 8.40 5.85 11.14
N SER A 46 9.11 4.83 11.59
CA SER A 46 9.23 3.54 10.91
C SER A 46 10.03 2.60 11.80
N TRP A 47 9.47 1.42 12.11
CA TRP A 47 10.24 0.34 12.73
C TRP A 47 10.64 -0.64 11.63
N LEU A 48 11.90 -1.10 11.67
CA LEU A 48 12.44 -2.12 10.78
C LEU A 48 13.21 -3.11 11.63
N ALA A 49 12.99 -4.40 11.41
CA ALA A 49 13.87 -5.44 11.92
C ALA A 49 14.25 -6.42 10.83
N SER A 50 15.39 -7.06 11.06
CA SER A 50 15.90 -8.16 10.27
C SER A 50 16.37 -9.27 11.20
N VAL A 51 16.19 -10.51 10.77
CA VAL A 51 16.78 -11.71 11.38
C VAL A 51 17.90 -12.17 10.48
N SER A 52 19.06 -12.48 11.07
CA SER A 52 20.23 -12.97 10.36
C SER A 52 20.60 -14.38 10.78
N SER A 53 20.93 -15.23 9.80
CA SER A 53 21.56 -16.52 10.02
C SER A 53 23.09 -16.38 9.94
N PRO A 54 23.86 -17.02 10.85
CA PRO A 54 25.32 -16.97 10.84
C PRO A 54 25.97 -17.39 9.51
N ARG A 55 25.29 -18.23 8.72
CA ARG A 55 25.84 -18.81 7.48
C ARG A 55 25.51 -18.03 6.22
N ARG A 56 24.43 -17.23 6.20
CA ARG A 56 23.86 -16.66 4.96
C ARG A 56 23.42 -15.20 5.07
N GLY A 57 23.65 -14.54 6.20
CA GLY A 57 23.25 -13.14 6.39
C GLY A 57 21.76 -13.00 6.68
N ILE A 58 21.14 -11.89 6.25
CA ILE A 58 19.73 -11.58 6.53
C ILE A 58 18.81 -12.63 5.88
N CYS A 59 18.04 -13.35 6.69
CA CYS A 59 17.11 -14.39 6.25
C CYS A 59 15.63 -14.02 6.43
N GLY A 60 15.34 -12.92 7.12
CA GLY A 60 14.00 -12.34 7.15
C GLY A 60 14.05 -10.88 7.57
N ALA A 61 13.04 -10.11 7.19
CA ALA A 61 12.89 -8.72 7.60
C ALA A 61 11.43 -8.29 7.60
N ALA A 62 11.11 -7.33 8.46
CA ALA A 62 9.77 -6.77 8.58
C ALA A 62 9.82 -5.27 8.90
N SER A 63 8.84 -4.52 8.41
CA SER A 63 8.71 -3.09 8.68
C SER A 63 7.30 -2.70 9.10
N VAL A 64 7.21 -1.70 9.97
CA VAL A 64 5.95 -1.15 10.45
C VAL A 64 5.93 0.35 10.23
N LEU A 65 4.85 0.82 9.60
CA LEU A 65 4.48 2.23 9.49
C LEU A 65 3.34 2.52 10.47
N VAL A 66 3.55 3.47 11.38
CA VAL A 66 2.50 3.94 12.29
C VAL A 66 1.81 5.15 11.65
N PHE A 67 0.51 5.04 11.36
CA PHE A 67 -0.25 6.15 10.77
C PHE A 67 -0.68 7.15 11.84
N ASP A 68 -1.23 6.65 12.94
CA ASP A 68 -1.65 7.43 14.10
C ASP A 68 -1.58 6.61 15.40
N ASP A 69 -2.25 7.08 16.45
CA ASP A 69 -2.22 6.44 17.76
C ASP A 69 -2.95 5.09 17.81
N GLU A 70 -3.80 4.79 16.82
CA GLU A 70 -4.67 3.62 16.80
C GLU A 70 -4.29 2.60 15.73
N VAL A 71 -3.69 3.02 14.61
CA VAL A 71 -3.48 2.18 13.44
C VAL A 71 -2.02 2.14 12.99
N ALA A 72 -1.55 0.93 12.70
CA ALA A 72 -0.25 0.66 12.10
C ALA A 72 -0.39 -0.28 10.89
N PHE A 73 0.57 -0.21 9.98
CA PHE A 73 0.63 -1.01 8.77
C PHE A 73 1.96 -1.73 8.65
N CYS A 74 1.89 -3.05 8.46
CA CYS A 74 3.01 -3.87 8.04
C CYS A 74 3.01 -3.92 6.52
N GLY A 75 3.83 -3.07 5.90
CA GLY A 75 3.97 -3.05 4.44
C GLY A 75 4.91 -4.10 3.90
N PHE A 76 5.74 -4.67 4.76
CA PHE A 76 6.78 -5.61 4.36
C PHE A 76 7.03 -6.58 5.51
N CYS A 77 6.87 -7.88 5.26
CA CYS A 77 7.28 -8.96 6.14
C CYS A 77 7.66 -10.15 5.26
N HIS A 78 8.96 -10.38 5.09
CA HIS A 78 9.49 -11.41 4.22
C HIS A 78 10.47 -12.31 4.95
N VAL A 79 10.43 -13.60 4.58
CA VAL A 79 11.37 -14.62 5.02
C VAL A 79 11.87 -15.32 3.76
N LEU A 80 13.18 -15.53 3.65
CA LEU A 80 13.74 -16.29 2.54
C LEU A 80 13.15 -17.71 2.56
N GLU A 81 12.78 -18.23 1.39
CA GLU A 81 12.11 -19.53 1.26
C GLU A 81 12.85 -20.67 1.97
N THR A 82 14.19 -20.67 1.88
CA THR A 82 15.05 -21.64 2.59
C THR A 82 14.93 -21.63 4.11
N TYR A 83 14.32 -20.60 4.70
CA TYR A 83 14.12 -20.41 6.14
C TYR A 83 12.63 -20.36 6.54
N ALA A 84 11.72 -20.64 5.61
CA ALA A 84 10.27 -20.47 5.83
C ALA A 84 9.70 -21.37 6.95
N PHE A 85 10.37 -22.49 7.23
CA PHE A 85 9.99 -23.48 8.25
C PHE A 85 10.65 -23.25 9.61
N GLU A 86 11.45 -22.19 9.79
CA GLU A 86 12.19 -21.92 11.03
C GLU A 86 11.47 -20.95 11.99
N HIS A 87 10.13 -20.82 11.88
CA HIS A 87 9.31 -19.90 12.70
C HIS A 87 9.72 -18.41 12.66
N ILE A 88 10.66 -18.01 11.79
CA ILE A 88 11.15 -16.63 11.67
C ILE A 88 10.02 -15.64 11.41
N GLY A 89 9.05 -16.01 10.57
CA GLY A 89 7.89 -15.17 10.28
C GLY A 89 7.05 -14.88 11.53
N VAL A 90 6.88 -15.88 12.41
CA VAL A 90 6.14 -15.73 13.68
C VAL A 90 6.92 -14.83 14.63
N LEU A 91 8.25 -14.98 14.70
CA LEU A 91 9.11 -14.13 15.52
C LEU A 91 9.05 -12.66 15.07
N LEU A 92 9.17 -12.40 13.77
CA LEU A 92 9.03 -11.05 13.20
C LEU A 92 7.63 -10.48 13.48
N TRP A 93 6.59 -11.28 13.31
CA TRP A 93 5.21 -10.87 13.59
C TRP A 93 5.00 -10.49 15.06
N ASN A 94 5.46 -11.31 16.00
CA ASN A 94 5.40 -11.01 17.44
C ASN A 94 6.13 -9.72 17.78
N GLN A 95 7.29 -9.50 17.17
CA GLN A 95 8.03 -8.26 17.37
C GLN A 95 7.26 -7.05 16.83
N MET A 96 6.57 -7.17 15.69
CA MET A 96 5.68 -6.13 15.16
C MET A 96 4.51 -5.83 16.12
N LEU A 97 3.86 -6.85 16.67
CA LEU A 97 2.81 -6.70 17.67
C LEU A 97 3.32 -5.98 18.93
N HIS A 98 4.53 -6.30 19.37
CA HIS A 98 5.15 -5.66 20.53
C HIS A 98 5.41 -4.16 20.29
N VAL A 99 6.07 -3.81 19.18
CA VAL A 99 6.42 -2.41 18.89
C VAL A 99 5.22 -1.53 18.54
N THR A 100 4.14 -2.13 18.06
CA THR A 100 2.88 -1.42 17.82
C THR A 100 2.08 -1.19 19.11
N SER A 101 2.47 -1.84 20.22
CA SER A 101 1.93 -1.62 21.57
C SER A 101 0.39 -1.66 21.58
N GLY A 102 -0.18 -2.67 20.92
CA GLY A 102 -1.62 -2.88 20.86
C GLY A 102 -2.37 -1.97 19.89
N LYS A 103 -1.71 -1.27 18.95
CA LYS A 103 -2.39 -0.66 17.80
C LYS A 103 -3.07 -1.72 16.94
N ASN A 104 -4.05 -1.30 16.13
CA ASN A 104 -4.60 -2.12 15.07
C ASN A 104 -3.58 -2.21 13.93
N LEU A 105 -2.78 -3.27 13.95
CA LEU A 105 -1.83 -3.56 12.89
C LEU A 105 -2.59 -4.21 11.73
N PHE A 106 -2.33 -3.75 10.52
CA PHE A 106 -2.86 -4.41 9.33
C PHE A 106 -1.78 -4.71 8.30
N THR A 107 -2.03 -5.70 7.45
CA THR A 107 -1.11 -6.19 6.41
C THR A 107 -1.90 -6.79 5.26
N VAL A 108 -1.25 -6.99 4.11
CA VAL A 108 -1.82 -7.73 2.98
C VAL A 108 -1.04 -9.04 2.82
N LEU A 109 -1.74 -10.16 2.77
CA LEU A 109 -1.13 -11.50 2.71
C LEU A 109 -1.75 -12.34 1.60
N PRO A 110 -0.98 -13.21 0.92
CA PRO A 110 -1.55 -14.25 0.07
C PRO A 110 -2.48 -15.15 0.89
N GLU A 111 -3.54 -15.69 0.26
CA GLU A 111 -4.52 -16.54 0.93
C GLU A 111 -3.90 -17.69 1.77
N PRO A 112 -2.87 -18.44 1.30
CA PRO A 112 -2.26 -19.50 2.10
C PRO A 112 -1.57 -18.96 3.37
N ALA A 113 -0.81 -17.87 3.25
CA ALA A 113 -0.11 -17.26 4.38
C ALA A 113 -1.08 -16.67 5.41
N TYR A 114 -2.22 -16.13 4.96
CA TYR A 114 -3.29 -15.71 5.85
C TYR A 114 -3.84 -16.87 6.69
N ARG A 115 -4.12 -18.03 6.07
CA ARG A 115 -4.66 -19.20 6.79
C ARG A 115 -3.69 -19.66 7.88
N GLU A 116 -2.41 -19.80 7.55
CA GLU A 116 -1.37 -20.13 8.53
C GLU A 116 -1.33 -19.11 9.68
N LEU A 117 -1.39 -17.81 9.38
CA LEU A 117 -1.38 -16.79 10.41
C LEU A 117 -2.64 -16.84 11.30
N HIS A 118 -3.80 -17.08 10.71
CA HIS A 118 -5.09 -17.15 11.41
C HIS A 118 -5.22 -18.41 12.29
N GLU A 119 -4.53 -19.50 11.94
CA GLU A 119 -4.44 -20.69 12.81
C GLU A 119 -3.64 -20.40 14.09
N ILE A 120 -2.63 -19.53 14.00
CA ILE A 120 -1.76 -19.16 15.13
C ILE A 120 -2.39 -18.04 15.97
N TYR A 121 -3.05 -17.07 15.32
CA TYR A 121 -3.62 -15.90 15.98
C TYR A 121 -5.14 -15.85 15.78
N PRO A 122 -5.94 -15.88 16.87
CA PRO A 122 -7.39 -15.83 16.79
C PRO A 122 -7.87 -14.39 16.57
N PHE A 123 -7.58 -13.81 15.41
CA PHE A 123 -8.11 -12.50 15.05
C PHE A 123 -9.64 -12.54 14.92
N PRO A 124 -10.35 -11.41 15.14
CA PRO A 124 -11.80 -11.36 14.93
C PRO A 124 -12.18 -11.77 13.49
N SER A 125 -13.35 -12.40 13.32
CA SER A 125 -13.81 -12.88 12.00
C SER A 125 -14.01 -11.75 10.96
N ASN A 126 -14.22 -10.51 11.40
CA ASN A 126 -14.32 -9.32 10.55
C ASN A 126 -12.97 -8.59 10.36
N ALA A 127 -11.87 -9.22 10.76
CA ALA A 127 -10.54 -8.67 10.65
C ALA A 127 -9.86 -9.03 9.32
N ALA A 128 -10.55 -9.71 8.40
CA ALA A 128 -10.00 -10.04 7.10
C ALA A 128 -10.97 -9.71 5.96
N THR A 129 -10.48 -9.03 4.94
CA THR A 129 -11.22 -8.72 3.72
C THR A 129 -10.49 -9.25 2.48
N GLY A 130 -11.23 -9.77 1.51
CA GLY A 130 -10.68 -10.29 0.25
C GLY A 130 -10.12 -9.20 -0.66
N ILE A 131 -8.96 -9.48 -1.24
CA ILE A 131 -8.33 -8.73 -2.33
C ILE A 131 -8.08 -9.68 -3.50
N LEU A 132 -8.25 -9.20 -4.73
CA LEU A 132 -7.72 -9.86 -5.93
C LEU A 132 -6.49 -9.10 -6.42
N LEU A 133 -5.31 -9.70 -6.31
CA LEU A 133 -4.03 -9.07 -6.67
C LEU A 133 -3.34 -9.83 -7.79
N GLY A 134 -2.88 -9.11 -8.80
CA GLY A 134 -2.11 -9.68 -9.90
C GLY A 134 -2.02 -8.74 -11.09
N PRO A 135 -1.39 -9.20 -12.19
CA PRO A 135 -1.45 -8.50 -13.45
C PRO A 135 -2.88 -8.51 -14.02
N VAL A 136 -3.26 -7.42 -14.65
CA VAL A 136 -4.55 -7.19 -15.28
C VAL A 136 -4.35 -6.34 -16.53
N ARG A 137 -5.04 -6.71 -17.61
CA ARG A 137 -5.06 -5.94 -18.84
C ARG A 137 -6.25 -4.99 -18.82
N PHE A 138 -5.96 -3.69 -18.90
CA PHE A 138 -6.95 -2.64 -19.05
C PHE A 138 -7.05 -2.23 -20.52
N SER A 139 -8.27 -2.00 -21.01
CA SER A 139 -8.51 -1.24 -22.23
C SER A 139 -9.00 0.17 -21.84
N ARG A 140 -8.29 1.21 -22.27
CA ARG A 140 -8.65 2.61 -21.96
C ARG A 140 -10.04 2.95 -22.47
N SER A 141 -10.42 2.46 -23.66
CA SER A 141 -11.74 2.66 -24.25
C SER A 141 -12.89 2.05 -23.44
N ALA A 142 -12.63 1.11 -22.53
CA ALA A 142 -13.63 0.56 -21.61
C ALA A 142 -14.08 1.54 -20.51
N PHE A 143 -13.33 2.62 -20.29
CA PHE A 143 -13.58 3.61 -19.24
C PHE A 143 -14.00 4.96 -19.82
N LYS A 144 -15.00 5.59 -19.20
CA LYS A 144 -15.50 6.90 -19.65
C LYS A 144 -15.04 8.00 -18.71
N ARG A 145 -14.62 9.13 -19.29
CA ARG A 145 -14.33 10.36 -18.55
C ARG A 145 -15.61 11.18 -18.38
N THR A 146 -16.31 10.98 -17.28
CA THR A 146 -17.56 11.68 -16.93
C THR A 146 -17.39 12.65 -15.77
N VAL A 147 -16.30 12.54 -15.01
CA VAL A 147 -15.96 13.41 -13.87
C VAL A 147 -14.72 14.25 -14.21
N LEU A 148 -14.65 15.47 -13.67
CA LEU A 148 -13.46 16.31 -13.80
C LEU A 148 -12.30 15.68 -13.02
N VAL A 149 -11.29 15.23 -13.78
CA VAL A 149 -10.05 14.68 -13.24
C VAL A 149 -8.91 15.64 -13.56
N LEU A 150 -8.16 15.99 -12.53
CA LEU A 150 -7.02 16.91 -12.56
C LEU A 150 -5.75 16.17 -12.20
N GLU A 151 -4.62 16.61 -12.75
CA GLU A 151 -3.30 16.24 -12.23
C GLU A 151 -3.16 16.77 -10.81
N TYR A 152 -2.60 15.95 -9.91
CA TYR A 152 -2.33 16.36 -8.55
C TYR A 152 -1.36 17.56 -8.53
N LYS A 153 -1.69 18.53 -7.68
CA LYS A 153 -0.86 19.70 -7.37
C LYS A 153 -0.89 19.90 -5.87
N LYS A 154 0.18 20.46 -5.31
CA LYS A 154 0.31 20.71 -3.86
C LYS A 154 -0.89 21.46 -3.26
N LYS A 155 -1.53 22.36 -4.01
CA LYS A 155 -2.74 23.08 -3.59
C LYS A 155 -3.93 22.19 -3.24
N TYR A 156 -3.96 20.94 -3.73
CA TYR A 156 -5.01 19.96 -3.43
C TYR A 156 -4.70 19.06 -2.23
N PHE A 157 -3.52 19.18 -1.61
CA PHE A 157 -3.06 18.24 -0.59
C PHE A 157 -4.02 18.16 0.60
N ASP A 158 -4.48 19.30 1.12
CA ASP A 158 -5.34 19.31 2.30
C ASP A 158 -6.72 18.69 2.02
N ALA A 159 -7.31 18.99 0.85
CA ALA A 159 -8.57 18.39 0.42
C ALA A 159 -8.43 16.87 0.21
N LEU A 160 -7.35 16.42 -0.44
CA LEU A 160 -7.06 15.00 -0.63
C LEU A 160 -6.83 14.28 0.70
N ALA A 161 -6.02 14.85 1.60
CA ALA A 161 -5.76 14.26 2.92
C ALA A 161 -7.03 14.20 3.79
N SER A 162 -7.92 15.19 3.67
CA SER A 162 -9.23 15.18 4.33
C SER A 162 -10.14 14.08 3.76
N TYR A 163 -10.22 13.97 2.44
CA TYR A 163 -10.94 12.89 1.76
C TYR A 163 -10.39 11.52 2.18
N ASP A 164 -9.07 11.37 2.21
CA ASP A 164 -8.41 10.13 2.63
C ASP A 164 -8.77 9.72 4.06
N LYS A 165 -8.68 10.67 5.00
CA LYS A 165 -9.09 10.43 6.39
C LYS A 165 -10.56 9.99 6.48
N HIS A 166 -11.43 10.54 5.63
CA HIS A 166 -12.84 10.14 5.60
C HIS A 166 -13.04 8.71 5.06
N VAL A 167 -12.22 8.28 4.10
CA VAL A 167 -12.24 6.89 3.59
C VAL A 167 -11.75 5.91 4.66
N PHE A 168 -10.61 6.22 5.28
CA PHE A 168 -9.91 5.30 6.18
C PHE A 168 -10.36 5.35 7.63
N GLY A 169 -10.96 6.45 8.09
CA GLY A 169 -11.31 6.69 9.49
C GLY A 169 -10.16 7.25 10.34
N PHE A 170 -8.92 7.14 9.86
CA PHE A 170 -7.71 7.62 10.53
C PHE A 170 -6.85 8.48 9.60
N SER A 171 -5.94 9.28 10.16
CA SER A 171 -5.11 10.16 9.35
C SER A 171 -3.90 9.43 8.76
N ARG A 172 -3.81 9.39 7.43
CA ARG A 172 -2.59 8.96 6.72
C ARG A 172 -1.80 10.13 6.13
N ARG A 173 -1.97 11.34 6.69
CA ARG A 173 -1.38 12.58 6.13
C ARG A 173 0.14 12.49 5.98
N ARG A 174 0.85 11.90 6.94
CA ARG A 174 2.32 11.73 6.87
C ARG A 174 2.72 10.80 5.73
N TYR A 175 2.02 9.67 5.60
CA TYR A 175 2.20 8.74 4.48
C TYR A 175 1.98 9.44 3.14
N LEU A 176 0.86 10.15 2.98
CA LEU A 176 0.57 10.92 1.77
C LEU A 176 1.63 11.98 1.48
N THR A 177 2.18 12.63 2.52
CA THR A 177 3.25 13.64 2.36
C THR A 177 4.51 13.01 1.76
N SER A 178 4.89 11.80 2.15
CA SER A 178 6.06 11.14 1.58
C SER A 178 5.76 10.58 0.20
N THR A 179 4.62 9.92 0.08
CA THR A 179 4.30 9.08 -1.07
C THR A 179 3.89 9.88 -2.29
N LEU A 180 3.17 10.99 -2.13
CA LEU A 180 2.79 11.86 -3.28
C LEU A 180 3.99 12.56 -3.95
N HIS A 181 5.18 12.45 -3.35
CA HIS A 181 6.43 12.99 -3.89
C HIS A 181 7.37 11.88 -4.41
N GLU A 182 6.92 10.62 -4.45
CA GLU A 182 7.70 9.52 -5.02
C GLU A 182 7.96 9.76 -6.51
N VAL A 183 9.20 9.54 -6.94
CA VAL A 183 9.60 9.71 -8.34
C VAL A 183 8.86 8.70 -9.21
N GLY A 184 8.31 9.19 -10.33
CA GLY A 184 7.59 8.37 -11.31
C GLY A 184 6.16 8.01 -10.92
N LEU A 185 5.63 8.52 -9.80
CA LEU A 185 4.23 8.38 -9.43
C LEU A 185 3.39 9.45 -10.16
N ASP A 186 2.51 9.03 -11.06
CA ASP A 186 1.45 9.89 -11.61
C ASP A 186 0.22 9.81 -10.70
N VAL A 187 -0.24 10.97 -10.22
CA VAL A 187 -1.39 11.07 -9.32
C VAL A 187 -2.47 11.92 -9.96
N ARG A 188 -3.68 11.37 -9.97
CA ARG A 188 -4.90 12.03 -10.45
C ARG A 188 -5.87 12.25 -9.31
N VAL A 189 -6.53 13.40 -9.32
CA VAL A 189 -7.55 13.80 -8.35
C VAL A 189 -8.85 14.07 -9.09
N ALA A 190 -9.91 13.38 -8.71
CA ALA A 190 -11.26 13.62 -9.21
C ALA A 190 -11.99 14.59 -8.29
N THR A 191 -12.73 15.52 -8.88
CA THR A 191 -13.33 16.62 -8.15
C THR A 191 -14.71 16.95 -8.74
N ARG A 192 -15.73 17.15 -7.89
CA ARG A 192 -17.07 17.57 -8.36
C ARG A 192 -17.14 19.06 -8.66
N ASN A 193 -16.38 19.83 -7.89
CA ASN A 193 -15.99 21.22 -8.11
C ASN A 193 -14.52 21.31 -7.66
N GLU A 194 -13.70 22.28 -8.07
CA GLU A 194 -12.25 22.30 -7.81
C GLU A 194 -11.80 22.15 -6.34
N ARG A 195 -12.74 22.24 -5.38
CA ARG A 195 -12.48 22.15 -3.94
C ARG A 195 -12.94 20.85 -3.30
N ASN A 196 -13.86 20.11 -3.92
CA ASN A 196 -14.45 18.89 -3.37
C ASN A 196 -13.91 17.65 -4.06
N VAL A 197 -12.83 17.11 -3.50
CA VAL A 197 -12.25 15.82 -3.91
C VAL A 197 -13.27 14.70 -3.69
N CYS A 198 -13.62 13.99 -4.76
CA CYS A 198 -14.52 12.82 -4.73
C CYS A 198 -13.79 11.51 -5.06
N GLY A 199 -12.48 11.58 -5.30
CA GLY A 199 -11.65 10.42 -5.54
C GLY A 199 -10.22 10.81 -5.88
N TYR A 200 -9.30 9.86 -5.76
CA TYR A 200 -7.94 10.00 -6.24
C TYR A 200 -7.34 8.64 -6.57
N GLY A 201 -6.38 8.62 -7.48
CA GLY A 201 -5.66 7.41 -7.86
C GLY A 201 -4.20 7.71 -8.17
N GLY A 202 -3.36 6.70 -8.03
CA GLY A 202 -1.92 6.80 -8.30
C GLY A 202 -1.44 5.61 -9.12
N MET A 203 -0.64 5.87 -10.15
CA MET A 203 0.01 4.85 -10.97
C MET A 203 1.51 5.11 -11.04
N GLN A 204 2.32 4.05 -10.98
CA GLN A 204 3.77 4.15 -10.95
C GLN A 204 4.39 2.98 -11.72
N ARG A 205 5.54 3.18 -12.36
CA ARG A 205 6.33 2.06 -12.89
C ARG A 205 7.17 1.45 -11.76
N GLY A 206 7.04 0.14 -11.58
CA GLY A 206 7.91 -0.64 -10.71
C GLY A 206 9.34 -0.70 -11.21
N ALA A 207 10.24 -1.21 -10.38
CA ALA A 207 11.65 -1.40 -10.74
C ALA A 207 11.85 -2.40 -11.91
N ASP A 208 10.88 -3.30 -12.12
CA ASP A 208 10.81 -4.25 -13.22
C ASP A 208 10.19 -3.64 -14.51
N GLY A 209 9.88 -2.34 -14.50
CA GLY A 209 9.28 -1.61 -15.61
C GLY A 209 7.77 -1.76 -15.75
N ARG A 210 7.13 -2.66 -14.98
CA ARG A 210 5.68 -2.89 -15.03
C ARG A 210 4.92 -1.74 -14.40
N LEU A 211 3.72 -1.45 -14.90
CA LEU A 211 2.85 -0.44 -14.30
C LEU A 211 2.14 -1.01 -13.08
N LEU A 212 2.09 -0.22 -12.02
CA LEU A 212 1.47 -0.54 -10.74
C LEU A 212 0.35 0.48 -10.48
N LEU A 213 -0.89 0.03 -10.35
CA LEU A 213 -1.98 0.87 -9.84
C LEU A 213 -1.89 0.87 -8.30
N ARG A 214 -1.15 1.83 -7.74
CA ARG A 214 -0.81 1.90 -6.31
C ARG A 214 -2.06 2.01 -5.44
N TRP A 215 -2.97 2.91 -5.81
CA TRP A 215 -4.27 3.04 -5.15
C TRP A 215 -5.29 3.66 -6.09
N LEU A 216 -6.57 3.33 -5.86
CA LEU A 216 -7.70 3.97 -6.49
C LEU A 216 -8.84 4.06 -5.47
N PHE A 217 -9.19 5.30 -5.11
CA PHE A 217 -10.29 5.62 -4.21
C PHE A 217 -11.28 6.53 -4.91
N ALA A 218 -12.57 6.24 -4.79
CA ALA A 218 -13.61 6.95 -5.52
C ALA A 218 -14.96 6.84 -4.80
N ASP A 219 -15.72 7.93 -4.76
CA ASP A 219 -17.07 7.95 -4.18
C ASP A 219 -18.04 7.00 -4.89
N ASP A 220 -17.86 6.83 -6.20
CA ASP A 220 -18.73 6.06 -7.09
C ASP A 220 -17.98 5.46 -8.28
N VAL A 221 -18.66 4.62 -9.05
CA VAL A 221 -18.11 3.93 -10.22
C VAL A 221 -17.66 4.93 -11.28
N GLN A 222 -18.47 5.95 -11.56
CA GLN A 222 -18.17 6.97 -12.57
C GLN A 222 -16.86 7.71 -12.26
N THR A 223 -16.63 8.02 -10.99
CA THR A 223 -15.39 8.63 -10.50
C THR A 223 -14.20 7.67 -10.67
N ALA A 224 -14.37 6.39 -10.32
CA ALA A 224 -13.32 5.38 -10.49
C ALA A 224 -12.93 5.20 -11.96
N GLU A 225 -13.92 5.12 -12.86
CA GLU A 225 -13.70 5.02 -14.30
C GLU A 225 -13.00 6.25 -14.87
N SER A 226 -13.40 7.45 -14.46
CA SER A 226 -12.78 8.70 -14.91
C SER A 226 -11.31 8.80 -14.47
N LEU A 227 -11.01 8.37 -13.23
CA LEU A 227 -9.64 8.30 -12.71
C LEU A 227 -8.80 7.28 -13.49
N LEU A 228 -9.32 6.07 -13.72
CA LEU A 228 -8.63 5.04 -14.51
C LEU A 228 -8.36 5.50 -15.93
N TYR A 229 -9.37 6.06 -16.60
CA TYR A 229 -9.20 6.62 -17.94
C TYR A 229 -8.05 7.64 -17.98
N SER A 230 -8.03 8.57 -17.02
CA SER A 230 -6.99 9.61 -16.96
C SER A 230 -5.60 9.07 -16.63
N LEU A 231 -5.50 8.05 -15.76
CA LEU A 231 -4.23 7.40 -15.41
C LEU A 231 -3.69 6.54 -16.56
N LEU A 232 -4.56 5.80 -17.26
CA LEU A 232 -4.15 4.99 -18.40
C LEU A 232 -3.69 5.88 -19.56
N ALA A 233 -4.39 6.99 -19.81
CA ALA A 233 -4.05 7.94 -20.86
C ALA A 233 -2.69 8.63 -20.66
N SER A 234 -2.18 8.72 -19.44
CA SER A 234 -0.86 9.31 -19.17
C SER A 234 0.29 8.30 -19.23
N CYS A 235 0.00 7.00 -19.13
CA CYS A 235 1.03 5.96 -19.05
C CYS A 235 1.39 5.34 -20.41
N SER A 236 0.45 5.30 -21.35
CA SER A 236 0.66 4.80 -22.71
C SER A 236 -0.26 5.48 -23.74
N HIS A 237 0.19 5.53 -24.99
CA HIS A 237 -0.66 5.89 -26.12
C HIS A 237 -1.55 4.73 -26.59
N ASP A 238 -1.13 3.49 -26.32
CA ASP A 238 -1.86 2.27 -26.65
C ASP A 238 -3.21 2.23 -25.93
N ASP A 239 -4.19 1.53 -26.53
CA ASP A 239 -5.48 1.32 -25.87
C ASP A 239 -5.39 0.26 -24.77
N GLU A 240 -4.57 -0.78 -24.98
CA GLU A 240 -4.36 -1.84 -24.00
C GLU A 240 -3.11 -1.61 -23.16
N VAL A 241 -3.24 -1.76 -21.85
CA VAL A 241 -2.14 -1.55 -20.90
C VAL A 241 -2.15 -2.65 -19.84
N ASP A 242 -1.02 -3.31 -19.68
CA ASP A 242 -0.79 -4.29 -18.61
C ASP A 242 -0.39 -3.57 -17.32
N VAL A 243 -1.15 -3.82 -16.25
CA VAL A 243 -1.01 -3.16 -14.95
C VAL A 243 -1.11 -4.20 -13.84
N VAL A 244 -0.33 -4.09 -12.77
CA VAL A 244 -0.53 -4.85 -11.53
C VAL A 244 -1.46 -4.05 -10.61
N ALA A 245 -2.53 -4.68 -10.15
CA ALA A 245 -3.54 -4.04 -9.30
C ALA A 245 -4.09 -5.00 -8.23
N GLY A 246 -4.33 -4.46 -7.02
CA GLY A 246 -4.97 -5.15 -5.90
C GLY A 246 -6.41 -4.66 -5.67
N PHE A 247 -7.39 -5.36 -6.22
CA PHE A 247 -8.80 -4.97 -6.15
C PHE A 247 -9.45 -5.37 -4.82
N TYR A 248 -10.04 -4.41 -4.11
CA TYR A 248 -10.65 -4.63 -2.80
C TYR A 248 -12.11 -5.05 -2.94
N LEU A 249 -12.43 -6.29 -2.55
CA LEU A 249 -13.69 -6.94 -2.96
C LEU A 249 -14.94 -6.48 -2.18
N ARG A 250 -14.79 -5.79 -1.05
CA ARG A 250 -15.94 -5.23 -0.30
C ARG A 250 -16.45 -3.91 -0.87
N SER A 251 -15.72 -3.29 -1.78
CA SER A 251 -16.16 -2.06 -2.42
C SER A 251 -17.20 -2.33 -3.49
N THR A 252 -18.31 -1.60 -3.43
CA THR A 252 -19.37 -1.65 -4.44
C THR A 252 -18.90 -1.15 -5.81
N SER A 253 -17.85 -0.34 -5.84
CA SER A 253 -17.26 0.17 -7.07
C SER A 253 -16.26 -0.80 -7.72
N THR A 254 -15.75 -1.80 -6.98
CA THR A 254 -14.74 -2.74 -7.50
C THR A 254 -15.31 -3.68 -8.56
N ARG A 255 -16.51 -4.22 -8.32
CA ARG A 255 -17.09 -5.22 -9.21
C ARG A 255 -17.34 -4.68 -10.64
N PRO A 256 -17.94 -3.50 -10.84
CA PRO A 256 -18.10 -2.91 -12.17
C PRO A 256 -16.78 -2.65 -12.91
N ILE A 257 -15.68 -2.42 -12.19
CA ILE A 257 -14.35 -2.28 -12.79
C ILE A 257 -13.80 -3.65 -13.20
N LEU A 258 -13.93 -4.67 -12.34
CA LEU A 258 -13.50 -6.03 -12.64
C LEU A 258 -14.25 -6.64 -13.84
N ASP A 259 -15.53 -6.31 -14.03
CA ASP A 259 -16.31 -6.79 -15.17
C ASP A 259 -15.83 -6.24 -16.53
N LYS A 260 -14.93 -5.23 -16.52
CA LYS A 260 -14.38 -4.58 -17.73
C LYS A 260 -12.93 -4.97 -18.05
N VAL A 261 -12.31 -5.83 -17.25
CA VAL A 261 -10.89 -6.17 -17.38
C VAL A 261 -10.68 -7.68 -17.40
N SER A 262 -9.56 -8.11 -17.96
CA SER A 262 -9.18 -9.53 -17.89
C SER A 262 -8.65 -9.86 -16.50
N SER A 263 -9.46 -10.56 -15.69
CA SER A 263 -9.12 -10.91 -14.30
C SER A 263 -8.51 -12.31 -14.14
N ARG A 264 -8.10 -12.97 -15.22
CA ARG A 264 -7.69 -14.39 -15.22
C ARG A 264 -6.44 -14.67 -14.38
N GLU A 265 -5.56 -13.68 -14.26
CA GLU A 265 -4.28 -13.82 -13.54
C GLU A 265 -4.33 -13.26 -12.11
N LEU A 266 -5.47 -12.71 -11.69
CA LEU A 266 -5.64 -12.22 -10.33
C LEU A 266 -5.71 -13.38 -9.35
N LYS A 267 -4.93 -13.28 -8.27
CA LYS A 267 -4.88 -14.28 -7.20
C LYS A 267 -5.58 -13.76 -5.95
N PRO A 268 -6.17 -14.63 -5.11
CA PRO A 268 -6.79 -14.23 -3.86
C PRO A 268 -5.73 -13.86 -2.82
N TRP A 269 -5.92 -12.70 -2.21
CA TRP A 269 -5.16 -12.16 -1.09
C TRP A 269 -6.13 -11.69 0.00
N ARG A 270 -5.60 -11.41 1.18
CA ARG A 270 -6.36 -10.90 2.32
C ARG A 270 -5.73 -9.63 2.86
N LEU A 271 -6.54 -8.60 3.02
CA LEU A 271 -6.25 -7.48 3.91
C LEU A 271 -6.62 -7.91 5.33
N VAL A 272 -5.63 -8.05 6.19
CA VAL A 272 -5.77 -8.60 7.54
C VAL A 272 -5.51 -7.50 8.55
N PHE A 273 -6.32 -7.44 9.59
CA PHE A 273 -6.22 -6.56 10.74
C PHE A 273 -6.01 -7.41 12.00
N THR A 274 -5.29 -6.90 13.00
CA THR A 274 -5.19 -7.58 14.30
C THR A 274 -6.41 -7.32 15.18
N LYS A 275 -7.20 -6.31 14.84
CA LYS A 275 -8.48 -5.96 15.48
C LYS A 275 -9.57 -5.79 14.41
N ARG A 276 -10.66 -5.10 14.72
CA ARG A 276 -11.71 -4.76 13.76
C ARG A 276 -11.16 -3.88 12.62
N GLU A 277 -11.62 -4.09 11.39
CA GLU A 277 -11.31 -3.22 10.25
C GLU A 277 -11.70 -1.75 10.54
N PRO A 278 -10.75 -0.79 10.45
CA PRO A 278 -10.97 0.61 10.79
C PRO A 278 -11.58 1.43 9.65
N LEU A 279 -11.72 0.88 8.44
CA LEU A 279 -12.19 1.61 7.27
C LEU A 279 -13.62 2.13 7.46
N HIS A 280 -13.80 3.45 7.40
CA HIS A 280 -15.12 4.08 7.52
C HIS A 280 -15.96 3.94 6.25
N SER A 281 -15.35 4.09 5.07
CA SER A 281 -16.05 4.08 3.79
C SER A 281 -15.47 3.04 2.83
N TYR A 282 -15.58 1.75 3.19
CA TYR A 282 -15.08 0.64 2.39
C TYR A 282 -15.64 0.61 0.94
N GLY A 283 -16.85 1.15 0.72
CA GLY A 283 -17.44 1.33 -0.61
C GLY A 283 -16.62 2.24 -1.56
N ARG A 284 -15.70 3.04 -1.01
CA ARG A 284 -14.86 3.97 -1.78
C ARG A 284 -13.47 3.44 -2.10
N VAL A 285 -13.13 2.23 -1.65
CA VAL A 285 -11.81 1.63 -1.81
C VAL A 285 -11.83 0.67 -2.99
N VAL A 286 -11.44 1.12 -4.18
CA VAL A 286 -11.49 0.29 -5.40
C VAL A 286 -10.24 -0.59 -5.51
N CYS A 287 -9.07 0.04 -5.39
CA CYS A 287 -7.78 -0.63 -5.50
C CYS A 287 -6.86 -0.21 -4.35
N LEU A 288 -6.18 -1.20 -3.77
CA LEU A 288 -5.11 -1.07 -2.78
C LEU A 288 -3.98 -2.02 -3.18
N THR A 289 -2.93 -1.46 -3.78
CA THR A 289 -1.71 -2.22 -4.10
C THR A 289 -0.59 -1.70 -3.22
N THR A 290 -0.27 -2.48 -2.19
CA THR A 290 0.91 -2.24 -1.36
C THR A 290 2.06 -3.01 -1.98
N VAL A 291 3.03 -2.30 -2.56
CA VAL A 291 4.30 -2.84 -3.07
C VAL A 291 5.42 -2.27 -2.22
#